data_AF-A0A835E453-F1
#
_entry.id   AF-A0A835E453-F1
#
_cell.length_a   1.000
_cell.length_b   1.000
_cell.length_c   1.000
_cell.angle_alpha   90.00
_cell.angle_beta   90.00
_cell.angle_gamma   90.00
#
_symmetry.space_group_name_H-M   'P 1'
#
loop_
_entity.id
_entity.type
_entity.pdbx_description
1 polymer ?
#
loop_
_entity_poly.entity_id
_entity_poly.type
_entity_poly.pdbx_seq_one_letter_code
_entity_poly.pdbx_strand_id
1 'polypeptide(L)'
;MATASQTTIAPTDAELLQAQADLWRHSLYYLTSMALKCAVELHIPTAIHNLGGAASLPDLVTALSLPQSKLPFLRRLMRLLVTSGIFVSDSNAEVETYRFNPLSWLLVEGVEAEDHTYQKYFVTATVSRHYLEAGLSLADWFKKDLPAPLPSPFEELHGVPLVHETTKLLDEELDRIVNEGVAAHDNLAIGTIIRECSDLFKGLLSLTDCGGGDGTTVRAQGVP
;
A
#
# COMPACT_ATOMS: atom_id res chain seq x y z
N MET A 1 -30.47 -26.66 28.56
CA MET A 1 -31.13 -25.62 27.76
C MET A 1 -30.93 -25.98 26.30
N ALA A 2 -32.00 -26.32 25.57
CA ALA A 2 -31.91 -26.63 24.16
C ALA A 2 -31.68 -25.33 23.37
N THR A 3 -30.52 -25.20 22.74
CA THR A 3 -30.24 -24.14 21.77
C THR A 3 -31.22 -24.28 20.61
N ALA A 4 -32.07 -23.27 20.43
CA ALA A 4 -32.97 -23.20 19.28
C ALA A 4 -32.13 -23.28 18.00
N SER A 5 -32.40 -24.30 17.18
CA SER A 5 -31.81 -24.44 15.85
C SER A 5 -32.27 -23.24 15.02
N GLN A 6 -31.35 -22.33 14.72
CA GLN A 6 -31.62 -21.22 13.80
C GLN A 6 -31.88 -21.84 12.42
N THR A 7 -33.11 -21.75 11.95
CA THR A 7 -33.47 -22.11 10.58
C THR A 7 -32.76 -21.15 9.63
N THR A 8 -31.69 -21.63 8.98
CA THR A 8 -31.02 -20.91 7.90
C THR A 8 -31.99 -20.78 6.73
N ILE A 9 -32.47 -19.56 6.49
CA ILE A 9 -33.26 -19.22 5.31
C ILE A 9 -32.31 -19.26 4.09
N ALA A 10 -32.69 -20.00 3.06
CA ALA A 10 -31.91 -20.04 1.81
C ALA A 10 -31.95 -18.66 1.13
N PRO A 11 -30.81 -18.15 0.61
CA PRO A 11 -30.79 -16.87 -0.11
C PRO A 11 -31.66 -16.92 -1.37
N THR A 12 -32.22 -15.78 -1.75
CA THR A 12 -32.91 -15.56 -3.03
C THR A 12 -31.93 -15.58 -4.21
N ASP A 13 -32.44 -15.79 -5.42
CA ASP A 13 -31.61 -15.78 -6.65
C ASP A 13 -30.83 -14.45 -6.83
N ALA A 14 -31.45 -13.32 -6.48
CA ALA A 14 -30.80 -12.01 -6.55
C ALA A 14 -29.65 -11.89 -5.53
N GLU A 15 -29.84 -12.40 -4.32
CA GLU A 15 -28.80 -12.44 -3.28
C GLU A 15 -27.65 -13.37 -3.70
N LEU A 16 -27.94 -14.51 -4.33
CA LEU A 16 -26.91 -15.43 -4.83
C LEU A 16 -26.06 -14.80 -5.95
N LEU A 17 -26.69 -14.06 -6.88
CA LEU A 17 -25.97 -13.36 -7.95
C LEU A 17 -25.05 -12.27 -7.39
N GLN A 18 -25.53 -11.47 -6.43
CA GLN A 18 -24.71 -10.46 -5.77
C GLN A 18 -23.57 -11.12 -4.97
N ALA A 19 -23.86 -12.18 -4.21
CA ALA A 19 -22.85 -12.92 -3.45
C ALA A 19 -21.76 -13.51 -4.37
N GLN A 20 -22.11 -13.97 -5.58
CA GLN A 20 -21.13 -14.45 -6.55
C GLN A 20 -20.23 -13.31 -7.06
N ALA A 21 -20.79 -12.14 -7.34
CA ALA A 21 -20.00 -10.97 -7.73
C ALA A 21 -19.04 -10.54 -6.61
N ASP A 22 -19.51 -10.55 -5.36
CA ASP A 22 -18.69 -10.23 -4.19
C ASP A 22 -17.59 -11.27 -3.97
N LEU A 23 -17.91 -12.56 -4.11
CA LEU A 23 -16.93 -13.64 -4.03
C LEU A 23 -15.81 -13.47 -5.05
N TRP A 24 -16.15 -13.14 -6.30
CA TRP A 24 -15.15 -12.87 -7.35
C TRP A 24 -14.31 -11.65 -7.00
N ARG A 25 -14.93 -10.56 -6.54
CA ARG A 25 -14.24 -9.33 -6.15
C ARG A 25 -13.23 -9.60 -5.04
N HIS A 26 -13.64 -10.28 -3.96
CA HIS A 26 -12.75 -10.62 -2.85
C HIS A 26 -11.63 -11.58 -3.27
N SER A 27 -11.94 -12.60 -4.07
CA SER A 27 -10.94 -13.58 -4.53
C SER A 27 -9.89 -12.98 -5.46
N LEU A 28 -10.23 -11.92 -6.19
CA LEU A 28 -9.38 -11.28 -7.19
C LEU A 28 -8.76 -9.96 -6.73
N TYR A 29 -9.02 -9.50 -5.49
CA TYR A 29 -8.47 -8.23 -4.99
C TYR A 29 -6.95 -8.18 -5.03
N TYR A 30 -6.26 -9.31 -4.89
CA TYR A 30 -4.79 -9.36 -5.01
C TYR A 30 -4.30 -8.82 -6.36
N LEU A 31 -5.07 -8.96 -7.45
CA LEU A 31 -4.72 -8.40 -8.75
C LEU A 31 -4.71 -6.87 -8.72
N THR A 32 -5.52 -6.24 -7.88
CA THR A 32 -5.48 -4.78 -7.67
C THR A 32 -4.17 -4.39 -6.99
N SER A 33 -3.74 -5.13 -5.96
CA SER A 33 -2.43 -4.91 -5.32
C SER A 33 -1.27 -5.12 -6.30
N MET A 34 -1.31 -6.15 -7.14
CA MET A 34 -0.30 -6.37 -8.18
C MET A 34 -0.32 -5.28 -9.26
N ALA A 35 -1.50 -4.79 -9.64
CA ALA A 35 -1.63 -3.68 -10.58
C ALA A 35 -1.04 -2.39 -10.01
N LEU A 36 -1.26 -2.12 -8.72
CA LEU A 36 -0.68 -0.98 -8.02
C LEU A 36 0.84 -1.08 -7.97
N LYS A 37 1.38 -2.25 -7.59
CA LYS A 37 2.81 -2.55 -7.64
C LYS A 37 3.38 -2.26 -9.03
N CYS A 38 2.72 -2.76 -10.08
CA CYS A 38 3.14 -2.53 -11.46
C CYS A 38 3.17 -1.03 -11.81
N ALA A 39 2.16 -0.25 -11.42
CA ALA A 39 2.13 1.18 -11.68
C ALA A 39 3.27 1.93 -10.97
N VAL A 40 3.62 1.53 -9.75
CA VAL A 40 4.74 2.08 -8.98
C VAL A 40 6.08 1.70 -9.61
N GLU A 41 6.28 0.44 -10.00
CA GLU A 41 7.51 -0.03 -10.65
C GLU A 41 7.73 0.59 -12.03
N LEU A 42 6.64 0.87 -12.74
CA LEU A 42 6.67 1.61 -14.00
C LEU A 42 6.80 3.12 -13.80
N HIS A 43 6.86 3.63 -12.57
CA HIS A 43 6.90 5.07 -12.26
C HIS A 43 5.76 5.87 -12.91
N ILE A 44 4.56 5.27 -13.06
CA ILE A 44 3.39 5.92 -13.65
C ILE A 44 2.99 7.21 -12.91
N PRO A 45 2.88 7.24 -11.56
CA PRO A 45 2.52 8.47 -10.85
C PRO A 45 3.50 9.62 -11.14
N THR A 46 4.81 9.35 -11.09
CA THR A 46 5.86 10.32 -11.40
C THR A 46 5.81 10.78 -12.86
N ALA A 47 5.54 9.88 -13.80
CA ALA A 47 5.37 10.26 -15.21
C ALA A 47 4.17 11.19 -15.42
N ILE A 48 3.03 10.93 -14.77
CA ILE A 48 1.87 11.84 -14.80
C ILE A 48 2.25 13.20 -14.23
N HIS A 49 2.99 13.23 -13.11
CA HIS A 49 3.46 14.47 -12.50
C HIS A 49 4.36 15.27 -13.45
N ASN A 50 5.36 14.65 -14.05
CA ASN A 50 6.28 15.27 -15.00
C ASN A 50 5.59 15.78 -16.28
N LEU A 51 4.45 15.19 -16.66
CA LEU A 51 3.62 15.62 -17.78
C LEU A 51 2.62 16.73 -17.40
N GLY A 52 2.72 17.33 -16.21
CA GLY A 52 1.87 18.44 -15.78
C GLY A 52 0.61 18.02 -15.00
N GLY A 53 0.59 16.80 -14.46
CA GLY A 53 -0.47 16.31 -13.57
C GLY A 53 -1.67 15.67 -14.27
N ALA A 54 -1.64 15.56 -15.60
CA ALA A 54 -2.56 14.76 -16.39
C ALA A 54 -1.83 14.17 -17.60
N ALA A 55 -2.10 12.92 -17.94
CA ALA A 55 -1.47 12.27 -19.10
C ALA A 55 -2.43 11.37 -19.86
N SER A 56 -2.35 11.36 -21.18
CA SER A 56 -3.02 10.36 -22.01
C SER A 56 -2.23 9.04 -22.03
N LEU A 57 -2.84 7.92 -22.47
CA LEU A 57 -2.09 6.66 -22.61
C LEU A 57 -0.91 6.76 -23.59
N PRO A 58 -1.04 7.36 -24.78
CA PRO A 58 0.11 7.56 -25.68
C PRO A 58 1.25 8.36 -25.03
N ASP A 59 0.92 9.39 -24.25
CA ASP A 59 1.94 10.18 -23.53
C ASP A 59 2.64 9.33 -22.48
N LEU A 60 1.89 8.53 -21.71
CA LEU A 60 2.48 7.60 -20.74
C LEU A 60 3.37 6.55 -21.40
N VAL A 61 2.93 5.94 -22.51
CA VAL A 61 3.75 4.96 -23.24
C VAL A 61 5.05 5.61 -23.72
N THR A 62 4.99 6.85 -24.20
CA THR A 62 6.16 7.60 -24.65
C THR A 62 7.09 7.96 -23.48
N ALA A 63 6.56 8.58 -22.43
CA ALA A 63 7.31 9.04 -21.27
C ALA A 63 8.00 7.88 -20.52
N LEU A 64 7.33 6.72 -20.47
CA LEU A 64 7.83 5.51 -19.81
C LEU A 64 8.65 4.62 -20.74
N SER A 65 8.87 5.04 -22.00
CA SER A 65 9.58 4.26 -23.02
C SER A 65 9.04 2.84 -23.21
N LEU A 66 7.71 2.68 -23.12
CA LEU A 66 7.05 1.38 -23.26
C LEU A 66 6.81 1.04 -24.74
N PRO A 67 6.80 -0.26 -25.12
CA PRO A 67 6.44 -0.65 -26.48
C PRO A 67 4.99 -0.26 -26.81
N GLN A 68 4.77 0.38 -27.96
CA GLN A 68 3.43 0.80 -28.41
C GLN A 68 2.44 -0.38 -28.50
N SER A 69 2.92 -1.59 -28.76
CA SER A 69 2.09 -2.82 -28.76
C SER A 69 1.48 -3.15 -27.39
N LYS A 70 1.99 -2.58 -26.29
CA LYS A 70 1.49 -2.78 -24.93
C LYS A 70 0.38 -1.78 -24.54
N LEU A 71 0.09 -0.78 -25.37
CA LEU A 71 -0.90 0.26 -25.07
C LEU A 71 -2.28 -0.30 -24.67
N PRO A 72 -2.87 -1.31 -25.34
CA PRO A 72 -4.15 -1.88 -24.91
C PRO A 72 -4.11 -2.52 -23.51
N PHE A 73 -2.95 -3.05 -23.10
CA PHE A 73 -2.77 -3.65 -21.78
C PHE A 73 -2.57 -2.57 -20.71
N LEU A 74 -1.80 -1.52 -21.01
CA LEU A 74 -1.68 -0.35 -20.13
C LEU A 74 -3.04 0.31 -19.90
N ARG A 75 -3.89 0.41 -20.94
CA ARG A 75 -5.29 0.87 -20.79
C ARG A 75 -6.06 0.06 -19.76
N ARG A 76 -5.96 -1.27 -19.81
CA ARG A 76 -6.66 -2.17 -18.88
C ARG A 76 -6.14 -2.02 -17.45
N LEU A 77 -4.82 -1.87 -17.30
CA LEU A 77 -4.18 -1.61 -16.01
C LEU A 77 -4.69 -0.29 -15.42
N MET A 78 -4.58 0.81 -16.17
CA MET A 78 -5.01 2.14 -15.71
C MET A 78 -6.49 2.17 -15.38
N ARG A 79 -7.35 1.54 -16.19
CA ARG A 79 -8.79 1.44 -15.91
C ARG A 79 -9.08 0.69 -14.61
N LEU A 80 -8.39 -0.43 -14.34
CA LEU A 80 -8.52 -1.14 -13.06
C LEU A 80 -8.14 -0.22 -11.89
N LEU A 81 -7.03 0.51 -12.01
CA LEU A 81 -6.56 1.40 -10.95
C LEU A 81 -7.51 2.59 -10.74
N VAL A 82 -8.14 3.11 -11.80
CA VAL A 82 -9.19 4.13 -11.70
C VAL A 82 -10.45 3.58 -11.02
N THR A 83 -10.96 2.41 -11.44
CA THR A 83 -12.14 1.79 -10.82
C THR A 83 -11.89 1.43 -9.34
N SER A 84 -10.64 1.13 -8.98
CA SER A 84 -10.23 0.89 -7.60
C SER A 84 -9.95 2.18 -6.79
N GLY A 85 -10.16 3.36 -7.38
CA GLY A 85 -10.00 4.65 -6.70
C GLY A 85 -8.55 5.09 -6.46
N ILE A 86 -7.57 4.47 -7.13
CA ILE A 86 -6.15 4.79 -7.01
C ILE A 86 -5.79 6.01 -7.88
N PHE A 87 -6.38 6.10 -9.07
CA PHE A 87 -6.26 7.24 -9.99
C PHE A 87 -7.65 7.78 -10.34
N VAL A 88 -7.67 8.93 -11.01
CA VAL A 88 -8.88 9.51 -11.61
C VAL A 88 -8.68 9.56 -13.11
N SER A 89 -9.71 9.26 -13.90
CA SER A 89 -9.73 9.57 -15.33
C SER A 89 -10.68 10.71 -15.61
N ASP A 90 -10.29 11.58 -16.54
CA ASP A 90 -11.19 12.55 -17.16
C ASP A 90 -11.61 12.00 -18.52
N SER A 91 -12.75 11.32 -18.54
CA SER A 91 -13.35 10.74 -19.75
C SER A 91 -14.21 11.72 -20.54
N ASN A 92 -14.41 12.95 -20.05
CA ASN A 92 -15.26 13.95 -20.70
C ASN A 92 -14.48 14.83 -21.69
N ALA A 93 -13.16 14.76 -21.67
CA ALA A 93 -12.30 15.39 -22.65
C ALA A 93 -12.30 14.63 -24.00
N GLU A 94 -11.88 15.30 -25.08
CA GLU A 94 -11.71 14.68 -26.40
C GLU A 94 -10.72 13.50 -26.37
N VAL A 95 -9.79 13.52 -25.41
CA VAL A 95 -8.82 12.45 -25.16
C VAL A 95 -8.88 12.10 -23.67
N GLU A 96 -9.15 10.83 -23.37
CA GLU A 96 -9.12 10.32 -21.99
C GLU A 96 -7.74 10.55 -21.37
N THR A 97 -7.71 11.26 -20.24
CA THR A 97 -6.49 11.51 -19.48
C THR A 97 -6.58 10.97 -18.06
N TYR A 98 -5.44 10.59 -17.48
CA TYR A 98 -5.31 10.08 -16.12
C TYR A 98 -4.63 11.10 -15.24
N ARG A 99 -5.16 11.26 -14.03
CA ARG A 99 -4.70 12.20 -13.00
C ARG A 99 -4.52 11.46 -11.69
N PHE A 100 -3.66 11.99 -10.83
CA PHE A 100 -3.57 11.53 -9.45
C PHE A 100 -4.70 12.10 -8.58
N ASN A 101 -4.99 11.40 -7.50
CA ASN A 101 -5.77 11.85 -6.34
C ASN A 101 -4.86 11.78 -5.09
N PRO A 102 -5.34 12.07 -3.86
CA PRO A 102 -4.48 12.02 -2.69
C PRO A 102 -3.77 10.67 -2.47
N LEU A 103 -4.36 9.54 -2.86
CA LEU A 103 -3.74 8.22 -2.74
C LEU A 103 -2.56 8.08 -3.73
N SER A 104 -2.78 8.33 -5.02
CA SER A 104 -1.70 8.24 -6.01
C SER A 104 -0.66 9.36 -5.87
N TRP A 105 -1.01 10.47 -5.22
CA TRP A 105 -0.07 11.54 -4.88
C TRP A 105 1.06 11.03 -3.98
N LEU A 106 0.77 10.19 -2.98
CA LEU A 106 1.77 9.57 -2.09
C LEU A 106 2.84 8.75 -2.84
N LEU A 107 2.58 8.42 -4.11
CA LEU A 107 3.43 7.59 -4.96
C LEU A 107 4.21 8.40 -6.00
N VAL A 108 4.19 9.73 -5.91
CA VAL A 108 4.99 10.61 -6.77
C VAL A 108 6.38 10.77 -6.17
N GLU A 109 7.41 10.48 -6.96
CA GLU A 109 8.81 10.66 -6.56
C GLU A 109 9.26 12.09 -6.83
N GLY A 110 10.10 12.66 -5.95
CA GLY A 110 10.76 13.94 -6.19
C GLY A 110 9.90 15.20 -6.01
N VAL A 111 8.77 15.11 -5.30
CA VAL A 111 7.99 16.29 -4.92
C VAL A 111 8.71 17.05 -3.82
N GLU A 112 9.13 18.29 -4.11
CA GLU A 112 9.69 19.22 -3.13
C GLU A 112 8.58 19.87 -2.31
N ALA A 113 7.97 19.11 -1.40
CA ALA A 113 7.03 19.63 -0.40
C ALA A 113 7.43 19.13 0.99
N GLU A 114 7.39 20.01 1.98
CA GLU A 114 7.86 19.74 3.36
C GLU A 114 7.19 18.50 4.00
N ASP A 115 5.95 18.20 3.62
CA ASP A 115 5.15 17.10 4.17
C ASP A 115 4.99 15.91 3.18
N HIS A 116 5.71 15.89 2.04
CA HIS A 116 5.56 14.80 1.07
C HIS A 116 6.50 13.63 1.33
N THR A 117 5.91 12.48 1.66
CA THR A 117 6.66 11.25 1.88
C THR A 117 6.37 10.24 0.77
N TYR A 118 7.40 9.88 -0.01
CA TYR A 118 7.28 8.92 -1.11
C TYR A 118 7.08 7.49 -0.59
N GLN A 119 5.89 6.91 -0.80
CA GLN A 119 5.48 5.63 -0.19
C GLN A 119 5.62 4.40 -1.09
N LYS A 120 6.53 4.44 -2.10
CA LYS A 120 6.77 3.27 -2.97
C LYS A 120 7.10 2.01 -2.18
N TYR A 121 7.94 2.13 -1.15
CA TYR A 121 8.40 0.97 -0.40
C TYR A 121 7.31 0.30 0.42
N PHE A 122 6.33 1.06 0.92
CA PHE A 122 5.14 0.49 1.54
C PHE A 122 4.37 -0.42 0.56
N VAL A 123 4.17 0.06 -0.67
CA VAL A 123 3.52 -0.72 -1.73
C VAL A 123 4.33 -1.96 -2.08
N THR A 124 5.64 -1.86 -2.27
CA THR A 124 6.46 -3.01 -2.70
C THR A 124 6.72 -4.02 -1.58
N ALA A 125 6.82 -3.58 -0.32
CA ALA A 125 7.06 -4.46 0.82
C ALA A 125 5.86 -5.37 1.11
N THR A 126 4.65 -4.82 1.09
CA THR A 126 3.39 -5.55 1.39
C THR A 126 3.04 -6.63 0.37
N VAL A 127 3.66 -6.59 -0.80
CA VAL A 127 3.52 -7.56 -1.90
C VAL A 127 4.84 -8.27 -2.23
N SER A 128 5.84 -8.16 -1.35
CA SER A 128 7.10 -8.87 -1.50
C SER A 128 6.91 -10.38 -1.36
N ARG A 129 7.84 -11.15 -1.92
CA ARG A 129 7.77 -12.62 -1.93
C ARG A 129 7.50 -13.20 -0.54
N HIS A 130 8.31 -12.82 0.45
CA HIS A 130 8.21 -13.34 1.82
C HIS A 130 6.88 -12.99 2.49
N TYR A 131 6.33 -11.79 2.23
CA TYR A 131 5.01 -11.38 2.71
C TYR A 131 3.89 -12.23 2.10
N LEU A 132 3.97 -12.45 0.78
CA LEU A 132 2.99 -13.28 0.07
C LEU A 132 3.06 -14.73 0.53
N GLU A 133 4.25 -15.29 0.71
CA GLU A 133 4.46 -16.64 1.24
C GLU A 133 3.82 -16.80 2.64
N ALA A 134 4.04 -15.84 3.54
CA ALA A 134 3.41 -15.85 4.86
C ALA A 134 1.88 -15.82 4.78
N GLY A 135 1.32 -15.02 3.87
CA GLY A 135 -0.13 -14.97 3.62
C GLY A 135 -0.68 -16.28 3.03
N LEU A 136 0.04 -16.92 2.11
CA LEU A 136 -0.33 -18.19 1.50
C LEU A 136 -0.30 -19.35 2.52
N SER A 137 0.62 -19.29 3.49
CA SER A 137 0.78 -20.31 4.53
C SER A 137 -0.10 -20.10 5.77
N LEU A 138 -0.99 -19.08 5.76
CA LEU A 138 -1.77 -18.71 6.95
C LEU A 138 -2.66 -19.85 7.46
N ALA A 139 -3.29 -20.62 6.57
CA ALA A 139 -4.12 -21.76 6.94
C ALA A 139 -3.31 -22.89 7.61
N ASP A 140 -2.04 -23.07 7.23
CA ASP A 140 -1.16 -24.06 7.85
C ASP A 140 -0.64 -23.55 9.19
N TRP A 141 -0.34 -22.26 9.31
CA TRP A 141 0.00 -21.63 10.58
C TRP A 141 -1.10 -21.83 11.64
N PHE A 142 -2.38 -21.62 11.30
CA PHE A 142 -3.50 -21.84 12.22
C PHE A 142 -3.69 -23.30 12.66
N LYS A 143 -3.20 -24.26 11.88
CA LYS A 143 -3.31 -25.70 12.19
C LYS A 143 -2.15 -26.22 13.04
N LYS A 144 -1.05 -25.47 13.15
CA LYS A 144 0.12 -25.87 13.94
C LYS A 144 -0.15 -25.65 15.42
N ASP A 145 0.25 -26.62 16.24
CA ASP A 145 0.30 -26.49 17.69
C ASP A 145 1.66 -25.89 18.07
N LEU A 146 1.69 -24.57 18.29
CA LEU A 146 2.91 -23.82 18.56
C LEU A 146 2.99 -23.45 20.05
N PRO A 147 4.17 -23.52 20.69
CA PRO A 147 4.33 -23.13 22.08
C PRO A 147 4.17 -21.62 22.27
N ALA A 148 3.76 -21.19 23.47
CA ALA A 148 3.72 -19.78 23.84
C ALA A 148 5.14 -19.25 24.18
N PRO A 149 5.47 -18.00 23.81
CA PRO A 149 4.66 -17.05 23.04
C PRO A 149 4.54 -17.45 21.56
N LEU A 150 3.34 -17.27 20.99
CA LEU A 150 3.08 -17.65 19.59
C LEU A 150 3.83 -16.70 18.63
N PRO A 151 4.67 -17.23 17.72
CA PRO A 151 5.29 -16.43 16.69
C PRO A 151 4.25 -15.97 15.66
N SER A 152 4.50 -14.83 15.01
CA SER A 152 3.66 -14.39 13.89
C SER A 152 3.73 -15.39 12.71
N PRO A 153 2.73 -15.42 11.79
CA PRO A 153 2.81 -16.26 10.59
C PRO A 153 4.08 -16.06 9.76
N PHE A 154 4.57 -14.82 9.71
CA PHE A 154 5.82 -14.50 9.02
C PHE A 154 7.03 -15.10 9.74
N GLU A 155 7.11 -14.90 11.06
CA GLU A 155 8.22 -15.39 11.89
C GLU A 155 8.28 -16.91 11.93
N GLU A 156 7.14 -17.57 12.06
CA GLU A 156 7.06 -19.03 12.02
C GLU A 156 7.50 -19.61 10.68
N LEU A 157 7.19 -18.92 9.57
CA LEU A 157 7.55 -19.40 8.25
C LEU A 157 9.03 -19.15 7.92
N HIS A 158 9.56 -17.99 8.31
CA HIS A 158 10.89 -17.53 7.86
C HIS A 158 11.97 -17.58 8.95
N GLY A 159 11.61 -17.90 10.20
CA GLY A 159 12.53 -18.03 11.33
C GLY A 159 13.07 -16.69 11.87
N VAL A 160 12.58 -15.56 11.35
CA VAL A 160 12.93 -14.21 11.84
C VAL A 160 11.67 -13.36 11.97
N PRO A 161 11.55 -12.52 13.01
CA PRO A 161 10.46 -11.56 13.08
C PRO A 161 10.59 -10.52 11.96
N LEU A 162 9.45 -9.98 11.54
CA LEU A 162 9.42 -8.86 10.61
C LEU A 162 9.82 -7.56 11.32
N VAL A 163 10.47 -6.63 10.61
CA VAL A 163 10.92 -5.32 11.14
C VAL A 163 11.86 -5.52 12.34
N HIS A 164 12.68 -6.55 12.31
CA HIS A 164 13.63 -6.89 13.36
C HIS A 164 15.06 -6.76 12.83
N GLU A 165 16.03 -6.51 13.72
CA GLU A 165 17.45 -6.37 13.33
C GLU A 165 18.03 -7.61 12.64
N THR A 166 17.36 -8.76 12.78
CA THR A 166 17.73 -10.03 12.14
C THR A 166 17.03 -10.26 10.80
N THR A 167 16.07 -9.42 10.38
CA THR A 167 15.36 -9.58 9.08
C THR A 167 16.36 -9.53 7.91
N LYS A 168 17.40 -8.71 7.98
CA LYS A 168 18.51 -8.70 7.00
C LYS A 168 19.22 -10.05 6.80
N LEU A 169 19.17 -10.96 7.78
CA LEU A 169 19.75 -12.30 7.66
C LEU A 169 18.91 -13.22 6.77
N LEU A 170 17.62 -12.92 6.63
CA LEU A 170 16.71 -13.61 5.71
C LEU A 170 16.90 -13.09 4.28
N ASP A 171 16.79 -11.77 4.09
CA ASP A 171 16.91 -11.11 2.80
C ASP A 171 17.18 -9.60 3.00
N GLU A 172 18.34 -9.13 2.52
CA GLU A 172 18.75 -7.72 2.62
C GLU A 172 17.83 -6.77 1.86
N GLU A 173 17.27 -7.20 0.73
CA GLU A 173 16.34 -6.37 -0.04
C GLU A 173 14.99 -6.27 0.65
N LEU A 174 14.51 -7.36 1.26
CA LEU A 174 13.31 -7.32 2.09
C LEU A 174 13.49 -6.36 3.26
N ASP A 175 14.60 -6.47 3.99
CA ASP A 175 14.91 -5.61 5.12
C ASP A 175 14.89 -4.13 4.71
N ARG A 176 15.57 -3.79 3.61
CA ARG A 176 15.60 -2.44 3.07
C ARG A 176 14.19 -1.91 2.75
N ILE A 177 13.41 -2.63 1.93
CA ILE A 177 12.09 -2.13 1.51
C ILE A 177 11.09 -2.06 2.67
N VAL A 178 11.20 -2.94 3.66
CA VAL A 178 10.34 -2.88 4.85
C VAL A 178 10.72 -1.69 5.71
N ASN A 179 12.02 -1.48 5.99
CA ASN A 179 12.49 -0.36 6.81
C ASN A 179 12.20 0.99 6.13
N GLU A 180 12.43 1.13 4.83
CA GLU A 180 12.06 2.34 4.08
C GLU A 180 10.53 2.53 4.02
N GLY A 181 9.76 1.45 3.94
CA GLY A 181 8.30 1.50 3.99
C GLY A 181 7.76 1.98 5.34
N VAL A 182 8.35 1.51 6.45
CA VAL A 182 8.02 1.95 7.82
C VAL A 182 8.39 3.41 8.01
N ALA A 183 9.62 3.79 7.66
CA ALA A 183 10.06 5.19 7.76
C ALA A 183 9.16 6.13 6.93
N ALA A 184 8.75 5.72 5.72
CA ALA A 184 7.84 6.49 4.88
C ALA A 184 6.42 6.61 5.46
N HIS A 185 5.96 5.59 6.18
CA HIS A 185 4.66 5.60 6.87
C HIS A 185 4.69 6.54 8.08
N ASP A 186 5.69 6.38 8.95
CA ASP A 186 5.80 7.12 10.22
C ASP A 186 5.96 8.63 9.99
N ASN A 187 6.72 9.00 8.96
CA ASN A 187 6.95 10.40 8.60
C ASN A 187 5.74 11.09 7.95
N LEU A 188 4.75 10.34 7.41
CA LEU A 188 3.61 10.95 6.74
C LEU A 188 2.78 11.84 7.69
N ALA A 189 2.53 11.35 8.90
CA ALA A 189 1.57 11.98 9.81
C ALA A 189 2.23 13.00 10.75
N ILE A 190 3.55 12.94 10.94
CA ILE A 190 4.19 13.69 12.04
C ILE A 190 4.10 15.20 11.84
N GLY A 191 4.37 15.71 10.63
CA GLY A 191 4.26 17.15 10.33
C GLY A 191 2.83 17.66 10.51
N THR A 192 1.85 16.86 10.07
CA THR A 192 0.42 17.17 10.25
C THR A 192 0.03 17.16 11.73
N ILE A 193 0.48 16.18 12.51
CA ILE A 193 0.21 16.11 13.95
C ILE A 193 0.82 17.31 14.68
N ILE A 194 2.05 17.71 14.36
CA ILE A 194 2.69 18.86 14.99
C ILE A 194 1.94 20.16 14.66
N ARG A 195 1.49 20.33 13.42
CA ARG A 195 0.75 21.52 12.97
C ARG A 195 -0.65 21.58 13.56
N GLU A 196 -1.43 20.52 13.39
CA GLU A 196 -2.86 20.49 13.73
C GLU A 196 -3.11 20.19 15.20
N CYS A 197 -2.21 19.45 15.86
CA CYS A 197 -2.31 19.07 17.27
C CYS A 197 -1.25 19.77 18.14
N SER A 198 -0.80 20.97 17.74
CA SER A 198 0.23 21.75 18.47
C SER A 198 -0.08 21.96 19.96
N ASP A 199 -1.36 22.00 20.33
CA ASP A 199 -1.81 22.09 21.71
C ASP A 199 -1.38 20.90 22.59
N LEU A 200 -1.25 19.70 22.02
CA LEU A 200 -0.77 18.51 22.76
C LEU A 200 0.68 18.66 23.22
N PHE A 201 1.46 19.49 22.53
CA PHE A 201 2.89 19.68 22.79
C PHE A 201 3.18 20.90 23.66
N LYS A 202 2.17 21.73 23.99
CA LYS A 202 2.35 22.92 24.81
C LYS A 202 2.77 22.56 26.24
N GLY A 203 3.88 23.12 26.70
CA GLY A 203 4.38 22.95 28.06
C GLY A 203 5.19 21.68 28.29
N LEU A 204 5.41 20.86 27.27
CA LEU A 204 6.36 19.75 27.34
C LEU A 204 7.79 20.29 27.41
N LEU A 205 8.56 19.82 28.39
CA LEU A 205 10.00 20.15 28.54
C LEU A 205 10.89 19.20 27.74
N SER A 206 10.39 18.00 27.43
CA SER A 206 11.10 16.98 26.66
C SER A 206 10.09 16.01 26.04
N LEU A 207 10.40 15.50 24.86
CA LEU A 207 9.66 14.45 24.18
C LEU A 207 10.65 13.35 23.77
N THR A 208 10.32 12.10 24.05
CA THR A 208 11.15 10.95 23.69
C THR A 208 10.37 10.10 22.71
N ASP A 209 10.92 9.95 21.51
CA ASP A 209 10.39 9.06 20.50
C ASP A 209 10.92 7.64 20.71
N CYS A 210 10.06 6.78 21.23
CA CYS A 210 10.39 5.37 21.49
C CYS A 210 10.14 4.54 20.23
N GLY A 211 11.21 4.21 19.51
CA GLY A 211 11.13 3.44 18.27
C GLY A 211 11.22 4.28 16.99
N GLY A 212 11.59 5.56 17.10
CA GLY A 212 11.70 6.53 16.00
C GLY A 212 12.72 6.25 14.90
N GLY A 213 13.27 5.04 14.81
CA GLY A 213 14.20 4.63 13.76
C GLY A 213 15.38 5.60 13.56
N ASP A 214 15.38 6.30 12.42
CA ASP A 214 16.44 7.23 12.00
C ASP A 214 16.37 8.63 12.66
N GLY A 215 15.38 8.88 13.53
CA GLY A 215 15.22 10.12 14.28
C GLY A 215 14.61 11.28 13.50
N THR A 216 14.05 11.03 12.32
CA THR A 216 13.34 12.03 11.49
C THR A 216 12.12 12.63 12.22
N THR A 217 11.34 11.80 12.90
CA THR A 217 10.21 12.21 13.76
C THR A 217 10.61 13.23 14.83
N VAL A 218 11.78 13.07 15.46
CA VAL A 218 12.29 13.98 16.51
C VAL A 218 12.75 15.31 15.92
N ARG A 219 13.38 15.30 14.73
CA ARG A 219 13.86 16.52 14.06
C ARG A 219 12.73 17.45 13.62
N ALA A 220 11.57 16.90 13.26
CA ALA A 220 10.39 17.69 12.89
C ALA A 220 9.79 18.48 14.07
N GLN A 221 10.10 18.11 15.32
CA GLN A 221 9.42 18.62 16.51
C GLN A 221 10.00 19.93 17.07
N GLY A 222 11.17 20.39 16.59
CA GLY A 222 11.70 21.72 16.93
C GLY A 222 11.79 22.03 18.43
N VAL A 223 11.99 21.02 19.29
CA VAL A 223 12.28 21.23 20.71
C VAL A 223 13.75 21.66 20.81
N PRO A 224 14.09 22.76 21.54
CA PRO A 224 15.47 23.18 21.72
C PRO A 224 16.34 22.09 22.37
#